data_AF-A0A939AAA0-F1
#
_entry.id   AF-A0A939AAA0-F1
#
_cell.length_a   1.000
_cell.length_b   1.000
_cell.length_c   1.000
_cell.angle_alpha   90.00
_cell.angle_beta   90.00
_cell.angle_gamma   90.00
#
_symmetry.space_group_name_H-M   'P 1'
#
loop_
_entity.id
_entity.type
_entity.pdbx_description
1 polymer ?
#
loop_
_entity_poly.entity_id
_entity_poly.type
_entity_poly.pdbx_seq_one_letter_code
_entity_poly.pdbx_strand_id
1 'polypeptide(L)' 'MTRSTECPIPLPLQERFLDAVRTYRMFEPGDRVIIGVSGGKDSFTLLDLCGWLKPGHFPDTHFTAAKIRTDIT' A
#
# COMPACT_ATOMS: atom_id res chain seq x y z
N MET A 1 0.12 19.24 -5.10
CA MET A 1 1.09 18.14 -5.29
C MET A 1 0.63 17.33 -6.48
N THR A 2 1.13 17.65 -7.67
CA THR A 2 0.81 16.92 -8.91
C THR A 2 1.41 15.52 -8.78
N ARG A 3 0.56 14.49 -8.65
CA ARG A 3 1.05 13.11 -8.75
C ARG A 3 1.68 12.98 -10.14
N SER A 4 2.90 12.46 -10.20
CA SER A 4 3.47 11.93 -11.43
C SER A 4 2.45 11.00 -12.09
N THR A 5 2.48 10.83 -13.40
CA THR A 5 1.55 9.94 -14.11
C THR A 5 1.96 8.48 -14.04
N GLU A 6 3.16 8.18 -13.56
CA GLU A 6 3.74 6.85 -13.52
C GLU A 6 4.18 6.45 -12.12
N CYS A 7 3.86 5.21 -11.75
CA CYS A 7 4.28 4.62 -10.49
C CYS A 7 5.81 4.52 -10.49
N PRO A 8 6.52 5.10 -9.51
CA PRO A 8 7.99 5.10 -9.48
C PRO A 8 8.57 3.70 -9.14
N ILE A 9 7.71 2.73 -8.82
CA ILE A 9 8.11 1.39 -8.43
C ILE A 9 8.27 0.51 -9.67
N PRO A 10 9.35 -0.29 -9.80
CA PRO A 10 9.51 -1.20 -10.93
C PRO A 10 8.35 -2.19 -11.07
N LEU A 11 7.90 -2.42 -12.30
CA LEU A 11 6.80 -3.36 -12.61
C LEU A 11 6.95 -4.75 -11.96
N PRO A 12 8.13 -5.39 -11.95
CA PRO A 12 8.26 -6.72 -11.32
C PRO A 12 7.94 -6.72 -9.83
N LEU A 13 8.18 -5.61 -9.13
CA LEU A 13 7.84 -5.49 -7.71
C LEU A 13 6.33 -5.24 -7.53
N GLN A 14 5.70 -4.47 -8.42
CA GLN A 14 4.25 -4.29 -8.44
C GLN A 14 3.51 -5.61 -8.65
N GLU A 15 3.95 -6.42 -9.61
CA GLU A 15 3.38 -7.74 -9.92
C GLU A 15 3.49 -8.69 -8.73
N ARG A 16 4.69 -8.81 -8.14
CA ARG A 16 4.91 -9.64 -6.94
C ARG A 16 4.05 -9.21 -5.76
N PHE A 17 3.86 -7.90 -5.58
CA PHE A 17 2.98 -7.37 -4.56
C PHE A 17 1.52 -7.79 -4.81
N LEU A 18 1.01 -7.61 -6.03
CA LEU A 18 -0.35 -8.02 -6.39
C LEU A 18 -0.56 -9.54 -6.23
N ASP A 19 0.43 -10.33 -6.64
CA ASP A 19 0.40 -11.78 -6.50
C ASP A 19 0.35 -12.19 -5.03
N ALA A 20 1.16 -11.56 -4.17
CA ALA A 20 1.13 -11.81 -2.73
C ALA A 20 -0.24 -11.45 -2.13
N VAL A 21 -0.76 -10.26 -2.43
CA VAL A 21 -2.08 -9.82 -1.93
C VAL A 21 -3.18 -10.80 -2.30
N ARG A 22 -3.20 -11.27 -3.56
CA ARG A 22 -4.20 -12.24 -4.05
C ARG A 22 -4.01 -13.63 -3.48
N THR A 23 -2.77 -14.12 -3.42
CA THR A 23 -2.45 -15.47 -2.94
C THR A 23 -2.81 -15.62 -1.46
N TYR A 24 -2.50 -14.59 -0.66
CA TYR A 24 -2.72 -14.62 0.79
C TYR A 24 -4.02 -13.94 1.23
N ARG A 25 -4.82 -13.43 0.28
CA ARG A 25 -6.05 -12.67 0.54
C ARG A 25 -5.85 -11.60 1.62
N MET A 26 -4.79 -10.81 1.47
CA MET A 26 -4.40 -9.83 2.48
C MET A 26 -5.46 -8.74 2.69
N PHE A 27 -6.18 -8.42 1.61
CA PHE A 27 -7.37 -7.56 1.60
C PHE A 27 -8.17 -7.81 0.32
N GLU A 28 -9.45 -7.48 0.36
CA GLU A 28 -10.44 -7.66 -0.69
C GLU A 28 -11.13 -6.33 -1.05
N PRO A 29 -11.84 -6.25 -2.19
CA PRO A 29 -12.62 -5.06 -2.53
C PRO A 29 -13.60 -4.65 -1.42
N GLY A 30 -13.67 -3.35 -1.12
CA GLY A 30 -14.48 -2.80 -0.03
C GLY A 30 -13.80 -2.73 1.34
N ASP A 31 -12.60 -3.31 1.49
CA ASP A 31 -11.91 -3.34 2.78
C ASP A 31 -11.37 -1.97 3.22
N ARG A 32 -11.26 -1.80 4.54
CA ARG A 32 -10.57 -0.67 5.17
C ARG A 32 -9.29 -1.18 5.83
N VAL A 33 -8.15 -0.88 5.21
CA VAL A 33 -6.85 -1.42 5.59
C VAL A 33 -6.00 -0.33 6.24
N ILE A 34 -5.49 -0.61 7.45
CA ILE A 34 -4.49 0.23 8.10
C ILE A 34 -3.09 -0.29 7.76
N ILE A 35 -2.24 0.59 7.23
CA ILE A 35 -0.83 0.30 6.93
C ILE A 35 0.03 0.88 8.05
N GLY A 36 0.71 0.00 8.79
CA GLY A 36 1.68 0.40 9.79
C GLY A 36 2.95 0.97 9.13
N VAL A 37 3.30 2.22 9.45
CA VAL A 37 4.47 2.92 8.91
C VAL A 37 5.51 3.13 10.01
N SER A 38 6.64 2.42 9.91
CA SER A 38 7.76 2.59 10.84
C SER A 38 8.59 3.86 10.55
N GLY A 39 8.59 4.29 9.29
CA GLY A 39 9.46 5.35 8.76
C GLY A 39 10.66 4.81 8.00
N GLY A 40 10.81 3.48 7.90
CA GLY A 40 11.82 2.85 7.06
C GLY A 40 11.41 2.77 5.60
N LYS A 41 12.40 2.58 4.72
CA LYS A 41 12.22 2.48 3.27
C LYS A 41 11.18 1.42 2.85
N ASP A 42 11.11 0.30 3.57
CA ASP A 42 10.23 -0.81 3.20
C ASP A 42 8.76 -0.43 3.47
N SER A 43 8.49 0.26 4.59
CA SER A 43 7.14 0.74 4.92
C SER A 43 6.64 1.82 3.96
N PHE A 44 7.55 2.69 3.46
CA PHE A 44 7.21 3.68 2.45
C PHE A 44 7.04 3.05 1.06
N THR A 45 7.87 2.07 0.70
CA THR A 45 7.71 1.31 -0.55
C THR A 45 6.36 0.60 -0.60
N LEU A 46 5.94 -0.01 0.52
CA LEU A 46 4.61 -0.62 0.64
C LEU A 46 3.49 0.43 0.53
N LEU A 47 3.66 1.58 1.20
CA LEU A 47 2.69 2.67 1.13
C LEU A 47 2.52 3.19 -0.30
N ASP A 48 3.62 3.33 -1.04
CA ASP A 48 3.62 3.71 -2.44
C ASP A 48 2.93 2.64 -3.30
N LEU A 49 3.26 1.36 -3.13
CA LEU A 49 2.59 0.25 -3.83
C LEU A 49 1.06 0.32 -3.66
N CYS A 50 0.58 0.50 -2.43
CA CYS A 50 -0.86 0.64 -2.15
C CYS A 50 -1.44 1.93 -2.74
N GLY A 51 -0.72 3.04 -2.68
CA GLY A 51 -1.15 4.35 -3.19
C GLY A 51 -1.22 4.43 -4.72
N TRP A 52 -0.54 3.52 -5.42
CA TRP A 52 -0.49 3.40 -6.88
C TRP A 52 -1.40 2.30 -7.44
N LEU A 53 -2.16 1.61 -6.59
CA LEU A 53 -3.18 0.67 -7.05
C LEU A 53 -4.20 1.40 -7.94
N LYS A 54 -4.30 0.96 -9.19
CA LYS A 54 -5.36 1.42 -10.10
C LYS A 54 -6.74 1.07 -9.51
N PRO A 55 -7.78 1.91 -9.72
CA PRO A 55 -9.12 1.69 -9.19
C PRO A 55 -9.72 0.30 -9.46
N GLY A 56 -9.33 -0.33 -10.58
CA GLY A 56 -9.81 -1.66 -10.95
C GLY A 56 -9.16 -2.84 -10.20
N HIS A 57 -8.06 -2.64 -9.44
CA HIS A 57 -7.43 -3.75 -8.73
C HIS A 57 -8.25 -4.21 -7.53
N PHE A 58 -8.69 -3.26 -6.71
CA PHE A 58 -9.45 -3.49 -5.48
C PHE A 58 -10.43 -2.32 -5.31
N PRO A 59 -11.60 -2.37 -5.98
CA PRO A 59 -12.57 -1.28 -5.90
C PRO A 59 -13.02 -1.06 -4.45
N ASP A 60 -13.36 0.19 -4.14
CA ASP A 60 -13.87 0.63 -2.83
C ASP A 60 -12.97 0.31 -1.62
N THR A 61 -11.68 0.01 -1.86
CA THR A 61 -10.71 -0.25 -0.81
C THR A 61 -10.09 1.05 -0.30
N HIS A 62 -10.06 1.22 1.02
CA HIS A 62 -9.51 2.41 1.66
C HIS A 62 -8.26 2.08 2.47
N PHE A 63 -7.14 2.74 2.13
CA PHE A 63 -5.89 2.62 2.86
C PHE A 63 -5.67 3.81 3.79
N THR A 64 -5.33 3.54 5.05
CA THR A 64 -4.93 4.54 6.04
C THR A 64 -3.53 4.23 6.54
N ALA A 65 -2.59 5.18 6.41
CA ALA A 65 -1.26 5.04 7.00
C ALA A 65 -1.27 5.45 8.48
N ALA A 66 -0.70 4.61 9.35
CA ALA A 66 -0.58 4.91 10.78
C ALA A 66 0.84 4.65 11.27
N LYS A 67 1.41 5.62 12.00
CA LYS A 67 2.67 5.46 12.71
C LYS A 67 2.39 5.32 14.19
N ILE A 68 2.82 4.21 14.79
CA ILE A 68 2.73 4.01 16.23
C ILE A 68 3.93 4.68 16.88
N ARG A 69 3.66 5.58 17.82
CA ARG A 69 4.66 6.15 18.73
C ARG A 69 4.67 5.32 20.01
N THR A 70 5.82 4.76 20.33
CA THR A 70 6.02 3.92 21.52
C THR A 70 6.51 4.72 22.72
N ASP A 71 6.88 5.98 22.52
CA ASP A 71 7.18 6.94 23.58
C ASP A 71 5.88 7.46 24.19
N ILE A 72 5.24 6.60 25.00
CA ILE A 72 4.19 7.01 25.92
C ILE A 72 4.90 7.33 27.23
N THR A 73 5.21 8.61 27.45
CA THR A 73 5.72 9.14 28.72
C THR A 73 4.88 10.34 29.11
#